data_AF-S5YCW7-F1
#
_entry.id   AF-S5YCW7-F1
#
_cell.length_a   1.000
_cell.length_b   1.000
_cell.length_c   1.000
_cell.angle_alpha   90.00
_cell.angle_beta   90.00
_cell.angle_gamma   90.00
#
_symmetry.space_group_name_H-M   'P 1'
#
loop_
_entity.id
_entity.type
_entity.pdbx_description
1 polymer ?
#
loop_
_entity_poly.entity_id
_entity_poly.type
_entity_poly.pdbx_seq_one_letter_code
_entity_poly.pdbx_strand_id
1 'polypeptide(L)' 'MSRPVQRRELAEKAVATKRVSIALACRAFCISETCFRYSPKRDAENEFIADLLEGLTKLHRTWGFGLCFLHMRNDQGHP' A
#
# COMPACT_ATOMS: atom_id res chain seq x y z
N MET A 1 -4.40 -11.23 17.03
CA MET A 1 -4.64 -9.84 16.56
C MET A 1 -4.90 -9.88 15.06
N SER A 2 -6.09 -9.50 14.57
CA SER A 2 -6.32 -9.41 13.11
C SER A 2 -5.59 -8.22 12.52
N ARG A 3 -5.05 -8.37 11.31
CA ARG A 3 -4.25 -7.32 10.64
C ARG A 3 -5.17 -6.12 10.31
N PRO A 4 -4.68 -4.87 10.41
CA PRO A 4 -5.47 -3.68 10.10
C PRO A 4 -6.15 -3.72 8.72
N VAL A 5 -5.47 -4.30 7.72
CA VAL A 5 -6.01 -4.50 6.35
C VAL A 5 -7.26 -5.37 6.36
N GLN A 6 -7.27 -6.47 7.11
CA GLN A 6 -8.43 -7.37 7.18
C GLN A 6 -9.63 -6.68 7.84
N ARG A 7 -9.40 -5.82 8.84
CA ARG A 7 -10.48 -5.06 9.50
C ARG A 7 -11.10 -4.04 8.57
N ARG A 8 -10.28 -3.38 7.74
CA ARG A 8 -10.75 -2.45 6.72
C ARG A 8 -11.65 -3.15 5.70
N GLU A 9 -11.21 -4.29 5.17
CA GLU A 9 -12.02 -5.08 4.22
C GLU A 9 -13.38 -5.52 4.81
N LEU A 10 -13.40 -5.89 6.09
CA LEU A 10 -14.64 -6.24 6.78
C LEU A 10 -15.58 -5.02 6.95
N ALA A 11 -15.01 -3.85 7.24
CA ALA A 11 -15.78 -2.61 7.30
C ALA A 11 -16.36 -2.22 5.93
N GLU A 12 -15.58 -2.32 4.86
CA GLU A 12 -16.03 -2.08 3.48
C GLU A 12 -17.18 -3.04 3.09
N LYS A 13 -17.02 -4.34 3.38
CA LYS A 13 -18.08 -5.34 3.17
C LYS A 13 -19.34 -5.03 3.97
N ALA A 14 -19.21 -4.61 5.22
CA ALA A 14 -20.35 -4.26 6.05
C ALA A 14 -21.14 -3.06 5.47
N VAL A 15 -20.43 -2.02 5.02
CA VAL A 15 -21.06 -0.86 4.37
C VAL A 15 -21.77 -1.30 3.07
N ALA A 16 -21.13 -2.11 2.24
CA ALA A 16 -21.69 -2.57 0.96
C ALA A 16 -22.89 -3.51 1.12
N THR A 17 -22.81 -4.51 2.01
CA THR A 17 -23.84 -5.55 2.15
C THR A 17 -24.96 -5.16 3.12
N LYS A 18 -24.63 -4.46 4.21
CA LYS A 18 -25.61 -4.12 5.26
C LYS A 18 -26.07 -2.66 5.24
N ARG A 19 -25.58 -1.84 4.30
CA ARG A 19 -25.90 -0.40 4.16
C ARG A 19 -25.76 0.40 5.46
N VAL A 20 -24.82 -0.01 6.31
CA VAL A 20 -24.49 0.72 7.54
C VAL A 20 -23.66 1.96 7.22
N SER A 21 -23.72 2.98 8.08
CA SER A 21 -22.88 4.15 7.92
C SER A 21 -21.40 3.81 8.11
N ILE A 22 -20.52 4.55 7.44
CA ILE A 22 -19.06 4.39 7.56
C ILE A 22 -18.62 4.51 9.02
N ALA A 23 -19.17 5.48 9.76
CA ALA A 23 -18.88 5.68 11.19
C ALA A 23 -19.25 4.45 12.04
N LEU A 24 -20.40 3.81 11.74
CA LEU A 24 -20.83 2.61 12.45
C LEU A 24 -19.92 1.41 12.14
N ALA A 25 -19.56 1.22 10.86
CA ALA A 25 -18.63 0.18 10.47
C ALA A 25 -17.23 0.38 11.10
N CYS A 26 -16.71 1.61 11.08
CA CYS A 26 -15.41 1.92 11.68
C CYS A 26 -15.35 1.62 13.18
N ARG A 27 -16.42 1.96 13.92
CA ARG A 27 -16.55 1.63 15.35
C ARG A 27 -16.65 0.12 15.59
N ALA A 28 -17.43 -0.59 14.77
CA ALA A 28 -17.62 -2.04 14.91
C ALA A 28 -16.33 -2.84 14.65
N PHE A 29 -15.48 -2.37 13.73
CA PHE A 29 -14.22 -3.05 13.38
C PHE A 29 -12.97 -2.42 14.01
N CYS A 30 -13.13 -1.46 14.92
CA CYS A 30 -12.04 -0.76 15.60
C CYS A 30 -10.98 -0.20 14.63
N ILE A 31 -11.44 0.48 13.57
CA ILE A 31 -10.58 1.22 12.63
C ILE A 31 -10.96 2.70 12.64
N SER A 32 -10.00 3.57 12.39
CA SER A 32 -10.25 4.99 12.16
C SER A 32 -10.90 5.23 10.80
N GLU A 33 -11.74 6.25 10.69
CA GLU A 33 -12.33 6.63 9.41
C GLU A 33 -11.30 7.02 8.33
N THR A 34 -10.13 7.53 8.74
CA THR A 34 -9.01 7.80 7.82
C THR A 34 -8.47 6.52 7.18
N CYS A 35 -8.35 5.43 7.96
CA CYS A 35 -7.99 4.10 7.46
C CYS A 35 -9.04 3.54 6.50
N PHE A 36 -10.34 3.75 6.79
CA PHE A 36 -11.42 3.35 5.89
C PHE A 36 -11.38 4.11 4.56
N ARG A 37 -11.14 5.43 4.60
CA ARG A 37 -11.07 6.28 3.40
C ARG A 37 -9.75 6.16 2.64
N TYR A 38 -8.72 5.57 3.25
CA TYR A 38 -7.44 5.37 2.61
C TYR A 38 -7.60 4.39 1.44
N SER A 39 -7.54 4.93 0.22
CA SER A 39 -7.44 4.14 -0.99
C SER A 39 -5.97 4.16 -1.44
N PRO A 40 -5.26 3.01 -1.44
CA PRO A 40 -3.93 2.97 -2.02
C PRO A 40 -4.06 3.32 -3.51
N LYS A 41 -3.39 4.40 -3.92
CA LYS A 41 -3.21 4.68 -5.34
C LYS A 41 -2.26 3.59 -5.88
N ARG A 42 -2.82 2.55 -6.51
CA ARG A 42 -2.05 1.69 -7.42
C ARG A 42 -1.77 2.53 -8.66
N ASP A 43 -0.76 3.37 -8.51
CA ASP A 43 -0.24 4.13 -9.62
C ASP A 43 0.56 3.17 -10.50
N ALA A 44 0.35 3.21 -11.80
CA ALA A 44 1.15 2.42 -12.75
C ALA A 44 2.65 2.76 -12.59
N GLU A 45 2.94 3.98 -12.18
CA GLU A 45 4.27 4.43 -11.81
C GLU A 45 4.86 3.63 -10.64
N ASN A 46 4.06 3.32 -9.61
CA ASN A 46 4.53 2.53 -8.46
C ASN A 46 4.82 1.07 -8.85
N GLU A 47 4.05 0.50 -9.78
CA GLU A 47 4.31 -0.85 -10.30
C GLU A 47 5.60 -0.85 -11.14
N PHE A 48 5.80 0.15 -12.00
CA PHE A 48 7.04 0.32 -12.77
C PHE A 48 8.28 0.51 -11.88
N ILE A 49 8.19 1.34 -10.83
CA ILE A 49 9.27 1.55 -9.86
C ILE A 49 9.58 0.24 -9.12
N ALA A 50 8.56 -0.54 -8.74
CA ALA A 50 8.76 -1.82 -8.07
C ALA A 50 9.52 -2.81 -8.96
N ASP A 51 9.11 -2.94 -10.23
CA ASP A 51 9.77 -3.84 -11.20
C ASP A 51 11.23 -3.44 -11.46
N LEU A 52 11.49 -2.13 -11.57
CA LEU A 52 12.83 -1.59 -11.78
C LEU A 52 13.74 -1.86 -10.57
N LEU A 53 13.25 -1.64 -9.36
CA LEU A 53 14.00 -1.94 -8.12
C LEU A 53 14.24 -3.44 -7.95
N GLU A 54 13.28 -4.29 -8.34
CA GLU A 54 13.46 -5.74 -8.33
C GLU A 54 14.55 -6.18 -9.32
N GLY A 55 14.62 -5.55 -10.49
CA GLY A 55 15.71 -5.73 -11.44
C GLY A 55 17.08 -5.34 -10.87
N LEU A 56 17.17 -4.14 -10.28
CA LEU A 56 18.41 -3.61 -9.70
C LEU A 56 18.92 -4.46 -8.52
N THR A 57 18.03 -4.91 -7.65
CA THR A 57 18.39 -5.76 -6.51
C THR A 57 18.85 -7.15 -6.96
N LYS A 58 18.31 -7.68 -8.06
CA LYS A 58 18.79 -8.94 -8.67
C LYS A 58 20.15 -8.78 -9.33
N LEU A 59 20.41 -7.65 -10.00
CA LEU A 59 21.67 -7.36 -10.68
C LEU A 59 22.80 -7.05 -9.68
N HIS A 60 22.49 -6.27 -8.65
CA HIS A 60 23.43 -5.83 -7.63
C HIS A 60 23.15 -6.51 -6.28
N ARG A 61 23.41 -7.82 -6.20
CA ARG A 61 23.15 -8.63 -4.98
C ARG A 61 23.91 -8.18 -3.72
N THR A 62 24.99 -7.42 -3.86
CA THR A 62 25.75 -6.86 -2.74
C THR A 62 25.21 -5.51 -2.28
N TRP A 63 24.33 -4.89 -3.06
CA TRP A 63 23.71 -3.62 -2.72
C TRP A 63 22.44 -3.89 -1.93
N GLY A 64 22.32 -3.25 -0.76
CA GLY A 64 21.06 -3.22 -0.03
C GLY A 64 20.01 -2.39 -0.78
N PHE A 65 18.73 -2.57 -0.42
CA PHE A 65 17.61 -1.84 -1.04
C PHE A 65 17.84 -0.33 -1.14
N GLY A 66 18.38 0.29 -0.09
CA GLY A 66 18.64 1.74 -0.07
C GLY A 66 19.62 2.21 -1.16
N LEU A 67 20.62 1.40 -1.49
CA LEU A 67 21.57 1.71 -2.57
C LEU A 67 20.91 1.54 -3.95
N CYS A 68 20.10 0.49 -4.14
CA CYS A 68 19.34 0.32 -5.38
C CYS A 68 18.35 1.48 -5.60
N PHE A 69 17.68 1.94 -4.54
CA PHE A 69 16.77 3.09 -4.61
C PHE A 69 17.49 4.40 -4.92
N LEU A 70 18.63 4.66 -4.26
CA LEU A 70 19.45 5.84 -4.54
C LEU A 70 19.99 5.84 -5.96
N HIS A 71 20.44 4.69 -6.46
CA HIS A 71 20.92 4.54 -7.84
C HIS A 71 19.82 4.79 -8.86
N MET A 72 18.63 4.20 -8.67
CA MET A 72 17.47 4.46 -9.52
C MET A 72 17.12 5.95 -9.60
N ARG A 73 17.13 6.65 -8.45
CA ARG A 73 16.75 8.06 -8.36
C ARG A 73 17.82 9.01 -8.92
N ASN A 74 19.10 8.73 -8.65
CA ASN A 74 20.20 9.64 -9.00
C ASN A 74 20.75 9.38 -10.40
N ASP A 75 20.92 8.11 -10.78
CA ASP A 75 21.61 7.73 -12.02
C ASP A 75 20.63 7.46 -13.16
N GLN A 76 19.43 6.92 -12.86
CA GLN A 76 18.40 6.66 -13.88
C GLN A 76 17.35 7.77 -14.01
N GLY A 77 17.33 8.73 -13.07
CA GLY A 77 16.46 9.92 -13.13
C GLY A 77 14.97 9.64 -12.99
N HIS A 78 14.59 8.48 -12.43
CA HIS A 78 13.19 8.16 -12.13
C HIS A 78 12.77 8.79 -10.77
N PRO A 79 11.56 9.39 -10.68
CA PRO A 79 11.07 10.03 -9.45
C PRO A 79 10.88 9.07 -8.27
#